data_AF-A0A838UM57-F1
#
_entry.id   AF-A0A838UM57-F1
#
_cell.length_a   1.000
_cell.length_b   1.000
_cell.length_c   1.000
_cell.angle_alpha   90.00
_cell.angle_beta   90.00
_cell.angle_gamma   90.00
#
_symmetry.space_group_name_H-M   'P 1'
#
loop_
_entity.id
_entity.type
_entity.pdbx_description
1 polymer ?
#
loop_
_entity_poly.entity_id
_entity_poly.type
_entity_poly.pdbx_seq_one_letter_code
_entity_poly.pdbx_strand_id
1 'polypeptide(L)' 'MPERDGYLTLEEVRQELKATEEQVRALIALLGIQPHFFPDDGRRRFYKITDVDRMKEAIGRK' A
#
# COMPACT_ATOMS: atom_id res chain seq x y z
N MET A 1 -2.33 5.19 -18.64
CA MET A 1 -2.10 6.37 -17.79
C MET A 1 -0.72 6.22 -17.17
N PRO A 2 0.32 6.88 -17.69
CA PRO A 2 1.72 6.70 -17.25
C PRO A 2 2.04 7.30 -15.87
N GLU A 3 1.16 8.12 -15.29
CA GLU A 3 1.41 8.85 -14.03
C GLU A 3 1.22 8.02 -12.74
N ARG A 4 0.85 6.74 -12.86
CA ARG A 4 0.64 5.83 -11.73
C ARG A 4 1.77 4.81 -11.55
N ASP A 5 2.81 4.87 -12.39
CA ASP A 5 3.98 4.00 -12.31
C ASP A 5 4.72 4.29 -10.99
N GLY A 6 4.50 3.46 -9.97
CA GLY A 6 5.05 3.67 -8.63
C GLY A 6 4.03 3.72 -7.50
N TYR A 7 2.72 3.66 -7.79
CA TYR A 7 1.66 3.65 -6.78
C TYR A 7 0.70 2.48 -6.96
N LEU A 8 0.34 1.88 -5.83
CA LEU A 8 -0.57 0.74 -5.73
C LEU A 8 -1.79 1.12 -4.88
N THR A 9 -2.96 0.68 -5.29
CA THR A 9 -4.19 0.82 -4.50
C THR A 9 -4.20 -0.13 -3.30
N LEU A 10 -5.06 0.11 -2.31
CA LEU A 10 -5.22 -0.81 -1.16
C LEU A 10 -5.50 -2.26 -1.60
N GLU A 11 -6.25 -2.45 -2.69
CA GLU A 11 -6.55 -3.77 -3.22
C GLU A 11 -5.31 -4.46 -3.80
N GLU A 12 -4.53 -3.75 -4.61
CA GLU A 12 -3.28 -4.26 -5.16
C GLU A 12 -2.26 -4.58 -4.05
N VAL A 13 -2.15 -3.71 -3.04
CA VAL A 13 -1.29 -3.96 -1.87
C VAL A 13 -1.68 -5.26 -1.17
N ARG A 14 -2.99 -5.53 -1.01
CA ARG A 14 -3.46 -6.78 -0.41
C ARG A 14 -3.09 -8.01 -1.24
N GLN A 15 -3.19 -7.92 -2.57
CA GLN A 15 -2.80 -8.99 -3.46
C GLN A 15 -1.28 -9.24 -3.43
N GLU A 16 -0.50 -8.18 -3.47
CA GLU A 16 0.97 -8.22 -3.42
C GLU A 16 1.50 -8.81 -2.11
N LEU A 17 0.86 -8.47 -0.99
CA LEU A 17 1.23 -8.97 0.33
C LEU A 17 0.59 -10.32 0.67
N LYS A 18 -0.35 -10.80 -0.15
CA LYS A 18 -1.24 -11.94 0.16
C LYS A 18 -1.84 -11.83 1.58
N ALA A 19 -2.20 -10.62 1.97
CA ALA A 19 -2.59 -10.26 3.33
C ALA A 19 -4.04 -9.77 3.38
N THR A 20 -4.68 -9.91 4.54
CA THR A 20 -6.02 -9.35 4.74
C THR A 20 -5.96 -7.84 4.85
N GLU A 21 -7.08 -7.15 4.59
CA GLU A 21 -7.13 -5.69 4.73
C GLU A 21 -6.73 -5.23 6.14
N GLU A 22 -7.12 -5.99 7.17
CA GLU A 22 -6.77 -5.69 8.55
C GLU A 22 -5.26 -5.78 8.79
N GLN A 23 -4.59 -6.80 8.25
CA GLN A 23 -3.14 -6.91 8.33
C GLN A 23 -2.44 -5.75 7.61
N VAL A 24 -2.92 -5.38 6.41
CA VAL A 24 -2.37 -4.24 5.67
C VAL A 24 -2.57 -2.95 6.46
N ARG A 25 -3.75 -2.72 7.05
CA ARG A 25 -4.00 -1.56 7.92
C ARG A 25 -3.08 -1.55 9.15
N ALA A 26 -2.86 -2.70 9.78
CA ALA A 26 -1.94 -2.83 10.90
C ALA A 26 -0.51 -2.48 10.49
N LEU A 27 -0.04 -2.94 9.31
CA LEU A 27 1.28 -2.61 8.77
C LEU A 27 1.41 -1.13 8.43
N ILE A 28 0.38 -0.53 7.83
CA ILE A 28 0.33 0.91 7.54
C ILE A 28 0.49 1.70 8.84
N ALA A 29 -0.25 1.34 9.89
CA ALA A 29 -0.15 1.99 11.20
C ALA A 29 1.21 1.75 11.88
N LEU A 30 1.72 0.52 11.83
CA LEU A 30 3.00 0.13 12.43
C LEU A 30 4.19 0.85 11.77
N LEU A 31 4.16 0.98 10.44
CA LEU A 31 5.25 1.57 9.64
C LEU A 31 5.08 3.09 9.43
N GLY A 32 3.96 3.68 9.89
CA GLY A 32 3.67 5.09 9.72
C GLY A 32 3.49 5.52 8.25
N ILE A 33 2.98 4.61 7.41
CA ILE A 33 2.83 4.84 5.97
C ILE A 33 1.61 5.73 5.74
N GLN A 34 1.78 6.79 4.95
CA GLN A 34 0.69 7.70 4.61
C GLN A 34 0.19 7.45 3.19
N PRO A 35 -1.13 7.28 2.97
CA PRO A 35 -1.66 7.14 1.63
C PRO A 35 -1.56 8.46 0.87
N HIS A 36 -1.26 8.36 -0.41
CA HIS A 36 -1.37 9.43 -1.38
C HIS A 36 -2.78 9.47 -1.97
N PHE A 37 -3.29 10.68 -2.23
CA PHE A 37 -4.59 10.90 -2.84
C PHE A 37 -4.39 11.68 -4.13
N PHE A 38 -4.73 11.05 -5.25
CA PHE A 38 -4.76 11.75 -6.54
C PHE A 38 -6.08 12.51 -6.68
N PRO A 39 -6.05 13.74 -7.23
CA PRO A 39 -7.24 14.58 -7.39
C PRO A 39 -8.31 13.94 -8.31
N ASP A 40 -7.89 13.08 -9.24
CA ASP A 40 -8.75 12.46 -10.25
C ASP A 40 -9.52 11.22 -9.75
N ASP A 41 -9.07 10.59 -8.64
CA ASP A 41 -9.49 9.22 -8.28
C ASP A 41 -10.45 9.15 -7.08
N GLY A 42 -11.19 10.22 -6.79
CA GLY A 42 -12.36 10.17 -5.92
C GLY A 42 -12.10 9.61 -4.52
N ARG A 43 -11.06 10.11 -3.82
CA ARG A 43 -10.64 9.68 -2.47
C ARG A 43 -10.07 8.26 -2.37
N ARG A 44 -9.73 7.60 -3.48
CA ARG A 44 -8.96 6.35 -3.40
C ARG A 44 -7.59 6.59 -2.77
N ARG A 45 -7.15 5.60 -1.98
CA ARG A 45 -5.86 5.59 -1.28
C ARG A 45 -4.84 4.86 -2.14
N PHE A 46 -3.73 5.54 -2.39
CA PHE A 46 -2.60 5.00 -3.14
C PHE A 46 -1.38 4.92 -2.23
N TYR A 47 -0.62 3.85 -2.35
CA TYR A 47 0.57 3.58 -1.56
C TYR A 47 1.75 3.44 -2.50
N LYS A 48 2.89 4.03 -2.16
CA LYS A 48 4.07 3.93 -3.00
C LYS A 48 4.59 2.50 -3.02
N ILE A 49 5.12 2.03 -4.14
CA ILE A 49 5.75 0.70 -4.23
C ILE A 49 6.83 0.53 -3.16
N THR A 50 7.60 1.58 -2.85
CA THR A 50 8.61 1.56 -1.78
C THR A 50 8.01 1.31 -0.40
N ASP A 51 6.80 1.81 -0.12
CA ASP A 51 6.11 1.54 1.14
C ASP A 51 5.58 0.12 1.18
N VAL A 52 5.10 -0.41 0.04
CA VAL A 52 4.67 -1.81 -0.10
C VAL A 52 5.85 -2.76 0.10
N ASP A 53 7.02 -2.43 -0.40
CA ASP A 53 8.24 -3.22 -0.20
C ASP A 53 8.59 -3.33 1.30
N ARG A 54 8.51 -2.21 2.04
CA ARG A 54 8.68 -2.21 3.50
C ARG A 54 7.63 -3.07 4.22
N MET A 55 6.38 -3.09 3.73
CA MET A 55 5.34 -3.99 4.25
C MET A 55 5.67 -5.47 3.97
N LYS A 56 6.20 -5.79 2.78
CA LYS A 56 6.66 -7.14 2.41
C LYS A 56 7.76 -7.60 3.34
N GLU A 57 8.77 -6.76 3.57
CA GLU A 57 9.87 -7.06 4.50
C GLU A 57 9.36 -7.30 5.93
N ALA A 58 8.37 -6.53 6.39
CA ALA A 58 7.79 -6.68 7.73
C ALA A 58 7.00 -7.99 7.89
N ILE A 59 6.28 -8.45 6.86
CA ILE A 59 5.57 -9.75 6.86
C ILE A 59 6.53 -10.93 6.71
N GLY A 60 7.52 -10.82 5.83
CA GLY A 60 8.45 -11.91 5.50
C GLY A 60 9.48 -12.21 6.57
N ARG A 61 9.61 -11.35 7.60
CA ARG A 61 10.54 -11.53 8.72
C ARG A 61 10.07 -12.52 9.80
N LYS A 62 9.09 -13.37 9.50
CA LYS A 62 8.48 -14.33 10.43
C LYS A 62 8.88 -15.77 10.15
#